data_AF-A0A1S2VFH2-F1
#
_entry.id   AF-A0A1S2VFH2-F1
#
_cell.length_a   1.000
_cell.length_b   1.000
_cell.length_c   1.000
_cell.angle_alpha   90.00
_cell.angle_beta   90.00
_cell.angle_gamma   90.00
#
_symmetry.space_group_name_H-M   'P 1'
#
loop_
_entity.id
_entity.type
_entity.pdbx_description
1 polymer ?
#
loop_
_entity_poly.entity_id
_entity_poly.type
_entity_poly.pdbx_seq_one_letter_code
_entity_poly.pdbx_strand_id
1 'polypeptide(L)'
;MEPTQNQDFQHGYTSGVEGVDRSNFEGYLSSQVNYEWLTEQTRYTRDELQKVEQTLAEATENHKTTYSQLQDHLLKLSVQSARTERLNNDRKAIDDERERLQARRDKASPDYSLLGGLLFLVAGIAFVAGDLIISHEIVAYALNIRDTNEAWAFAVGLAMVSILLKPAYDRLIEKPYQEEPEKNRSKYEKFKLALAVFSILTLAVLGWFRYEAYRTDQLKAAINKSVRQLQITGAPVDATGAVQELSPAVMSKIEKQLQESEALNMVLVNSPWALLSFVLSGILFALAGAVCLGIALPVLSAYWFRWLQADLRFWKLRRRMKRLNRELIPAEQELAAQLTRKSVLEHELVLLPSLDELKAKQHRLQAELRDLVAETRISQTDSRINSFNDGYVKGEAARGAMSDEEWQQVKASYFSTANLASRAKSASPERAFTVNGNGTKNGLRPHQALRKFISEDLS
;
A
#
# COMPACT_ATOMS: atom_id res chain seq x y z
N MET A 1 60.51 69.49 17.28
CA MET A 1 61.89 69.05 16.99
C MET A 1 62.61 68.87 18.31
N GLU A 2 62.68 67.63 18.78
CA GLU A 2 63.79 67.15 19.62
C GLU A 2 64.29 65.87 18.92
N PRO A 3 65.43 65.89 18.20
CA PRO A 3 65.98 64.71 17.53
C PRO A 3 66.78 63.83 18.49
N THR A 4 66.65 64.02 19.80
CA THR A 4 67.59 63.55 20.83
C THR A 4 67.22 62.20 21.46
N GLN A 5 66.13 61.53 21.07
CA GLN A 5 65.74 60.23 21.65
C GLN A 5 65.64 59.06 20.67
N ASN A 6 66.02 59.23 19.39
CA ASN A 6 66.05 58.09 18.48
C ASN A 6 67.40 57.37 18.55
N GLN A 7 67.41 56.17 19.10
CA GLN A 7 68.60 55.37 19.37
C GLN A 7 69.40 55.07 18.09
N ASP A 8 68.69 54.86 16.97
CA ASP A 8 69.31 54.62 15.65
C ASP A 8 70.02 55.86 15.12
N PHE A 9 69.42 57.04 15.32
CA PHE A 9 70.00 58.31 14.92
C PHE A 9 71.28 58.62 15.72
N GLN A 10 71.25 58.38 17.04
CA GLN A 10 72.42 58.54 17.89
C GLN A 10 73.54 57.57 17.50
N HIS A 11 73.20 56.32 17.22
CA HIS A 11 74.16 55.30 16.79
C HIS A 11 74.77 55.64 15.42
N GLY A 12 73.97 56.13 14.47
CA GLY A 12 74.45 56.62 13.18
C GLY A 12 75.39 57.82 13.31
N TYR A 13 75.05 58.78 14.19
CA TYR A 13 75.89 59.95 14.45
C TYR A 13 77.24 59.57 15.07
N THR A 14 77.26 58.72 16.11
CA THR A 14 78.51 58.28 16.75
C THR A 14 79.39 57.46 15.81
N SER A 15 78.79 56.55 15.04
CA SER A 15 79.52 55.73 14.05
C SER A 15 80.14 56.59 12.95
N GLY A 16 79.46 57.68 12.56
CA GLY A 16 79.99 58.66 11.60
C GLY A 16 81.15 59.49 12.14
N VAL A 17 81.15 59.81 13.44
CA VAL A 17 82.28 60.50 14.12
C VAL A 17 83.49 59.57 14.25
N GLU A 18 83.27 58.28 14.46
CA GLU A 18 84.32 57.25 14.62
C GLU A 18 84.90 56.75 13.28
N GLY A 19 84.34 57.18 12.13
CA GLY A 19 84.80 56.75 10.80
C GLY A 19 84.50 55.29 10.46
N VAL A 20 83.48 54.71 11.10
CA VAL A 20 83.08 53.30 10.97
C VAL A 20 82.24 53.10 9.70
N ASP A 21 82.37 51.93 9.07
CA ASP A 21 81.60 51.61 7.86
C ASP A 21 80.08 51.50 8.17
N ARG A 22 79.30 52.34 7.47
CA ARG A 22 77.84 52.41 7.51
C ARG A 22 77.16 51.08 7.14
N SER A 23 77.79 50.29 6.25
CA SER A 23 77.16 49.10 5.66
C SER A 23 76.76 48.04 6.70
N ASN A 24 77.57 47.87 7.76
CA ASN A 24 77.34 46.86 8.80
C ASN A 24 76.15 47.21 9.69
N PHE A 25 76.01 48.47 10.10
CA PHE A 25 74.89 48.89 10.94
C PHE A 25 73.57 48.95 10.14
N GLU A 26 73.61 49.35 8.87
CA GLU A 26 72.43 49.29 8.00
C GLU A 26 71.98 47.85 7.77
N GLY A 27 72.92 46.94 7.50
CA GLY A 27 72.64 45.52 7.40
C GLY A 27 72.07 44.95 8.71
N TYR A 28 72.57 45.39 9.87
CA TYR A 28 72.03 44.99 11.16
C TYR A 28 70.58 45.45 11.32
N LEU A 29 70.31 46.74 11.09
CA LEU A 29 68.99 47.32 11.24
C LEU A 29 67.97 46.66 10.29
N SER A 30 68.35 46.46 9.01
CA SER A 30 67.47 45.79 8.04
C SER A 30 67.17 44.35 8.44
N SER A 31 68.18 43.60 8.89
CA SER A 31 67.98 42.21 9.31
C SER A 31 67.20 42.11 10.63
N GLN A 32 67.34 43.08 11.53
CA GLN A 32 66.59 43.15 12.78
C GLN A 32 65.11 43.42 12.53
N VAL A 33 64.79 44.43 11.72
CA VAL A 33 63.40 44.74 11.33
C VAL A 33 62.78 43.57 10.58
N ASN A 34 63.53 42.95 9.65
CA ASN A 34 63.05 41.77 8.92
C ASN A 34 62.79 40.59 9.85
N TYR A 35 63.68 40.35 10.82
CA TYR A 35 63.50 39.31 11.83
C TYR A 35 62.26 39.54 12.70
N GLU A 36 62.01 40.77 13.15
CA GLU A 36 60.83 41.12 13.93
C GLU A 36 59.54 40.89 13.13
N TRP A 37 59.51 41.36 11.88
CA TRP A 37 58.39 41.15 10.96
C TRP A 37 58.13 39.66 10.70
N LEU A 38 59.18 38.88 10.38
CA LEU A 38 59.07 37.44 10.16
C LEU A 38 58.62 36.68 11.42
N THR A 39 59.04 37.13 12.61
CA THR A 39 58.61 36.55 13.88
C THR A 39 57.12 36.79 14.13
N GLU A 40 56.64 38.01 13.88
CA GLU A 40 55.23 38.35 13.98
C GLU A 40 54.39 37.54 12.99
N GLN A 41 54.85 37.44 11.73
CA GLN A 41 54.15 36.70 10.69
C GLN A 41 54.13 35.19 10.97
N THR A 42 55.24 34.63 11.48
CA THR A 42 55.31 33.24 11.93
C THR A 42 54.29 32.96 13.03
N ARG A 43 54.14 33.89 13.98
CA ARG A 43 53.13 33.77 15.05
C ARG A 43 51.71 33.81 14.49
N TYR A 44 51.42 34.78 13.62
CA TYR A 44 50.10 34.89 12.98
C TYR A 44 49.73 33.63 12.20
N THR A 45 50.62 33.12 11.35
CA THR A 45 50.39 31.91 10.55
C THR A 45 50.22 30.67 11.44
N ARG A 46 50.90 30.60 12.58
CA ARG A 46 50.72 29.52 13.56
C ARG A 46 49.35 29.56 14.22
N ASP A 47 48.87 30.75 14.59
CA ASP A 47 47.54 30.95 15.17
C ASP A 47 46.43 30.65 14.14
N GLU A 48 46.59 31.07 12.88
CA GLU A 48 45.71 30.68 11.76
C GLU A 48 45.68 29.16 11.56
N LEU A 49 46.83 28.50 11.57
CA LEU A 49 46.92 27.05 11.41
C LEU A 49 46.18 26.32 12.54
N GLN A 50 46.36 26.75 13.79
CA GLN A 50 45.65 26.18 14.93
C GLN A 50 44.12 26.33 14.80
N LYS A 51 43.65 27.49 14.34
CA LYS A 51 42.21 27.70 14.06
C LYS A 51 41.72 26.75 12.96
N VAL A 52 42.47 26.62 11.87
CA VAL A 52 42.09 25.70 10.78
C VAL A 52 42.05 24.25 11.27
N GLU A 53 43.01 23.82 12.07
CA GLU A 53 43.04 22.47 12.66
C GLU A 53 41.83 22.20 13.57
N GLN A 54 41.45 23.17 14.40
CA GLN A 54 40.24 23.10 15.22
C GLN A 54 38.98 22.98 14.35
N THR A 55 38.83 23.87 13.35
CA THR A 55 37.67 23.82 12.43
C THR A 55 37.62 22.53 11.63
N LEU A 56 38.76 21.95 11.28
CA LEU A 56 38.83 20.68 10.55
C LEU A 56 38.39 19.52 11.45
N ALA A 57 38.82 19.49 12.70
CA ALA A 57 38.38 18.48 13.67
C ALA A 57 36.86 18.56 13.90
N GLU A 58 36.34 19.75 14.15
CA GLU A 58 34.91 20.01 14.33
C GLU A 58 34.10 19.65 13.08
N ALA A 59 34.54 20.09 11.89
CA ALA A 59 33.88 19.75 10.63
C ALA A 59 33.89 18.25 10.37
N THR A 60 34.99 17.54 10.69
CA THR A 60 35.08 16.08 10.52
C THR A 60 34.08 15.35 11.43
N GLU A 61 33.96 15.77 12.67
CA GLU A 61 32.98 15.22 13.61
C GLU A 61 31.53 15.50 13.18
N ASN A 62 31.25 16.74 12.72
CA ASN A 62 29.94 17.12 12.20
C ASN A 62 29.58 16.33 10.94
N HIS A 63 30.50 16.17 9.99
CA HIS A 63 30.27 15.33 8.80
C HIS A 63 29.97 13.88 9.19
N LYS A 64 30.74 13.30 10.11
CA LYS A 64 30.53 11.92 10.57
C LYS A 64 29.17 11.75 11.25
N THR A 65 28.79 12.67 12.12
CA THR A 65 27.53 12.60 12.87
C THR A 65 26.32 12.81 11.96
N THR A 66 26.34 13.83 11.10
CA THR A 66 25.26 14.07 10.11
C THR A 66 25.12 12.92 9.13
N TYR A 67 26.24 12.37 8.64
CA TYR A 67 26.21 11.19 7.76
C TYR A 67 25.65 9.94 8.46
N SER A 68 26.04 9.68 9.71
CA SER A 68 25.48 8.59 10.51
C SER A 68 23.97 8.75 10.70
N GLN A 69 23.51 9.96 11.02
CA GLN A 69 22.08 10.26 11.15
C GLN A 69 21.33 10.03 9.83
N LEU A 70 21.91 10.45 8.70
CA LEU A 70 21.35 10.19 7.39
C LEU A 70 21.24 8.69 7.10
N GLN A 71 22.28 7.91 7.40
CA GLN A 71 22.28 6.46 7.18
C GLN A 71 21.22 5.74 8.04
N ASP A 72 21.12 6.08 9.32
CA ASP A 72 20.09 5.55 10.21
C ASP A 72 18.68 5.90 9.71
N HIS A 73 18.52 7.12 9.18
CA HIS A 73 17.27 7.58 8.61
C HIS A 73 16.92 6.85 7.30
N LEU A 74 17.90 6.57 6.44
CA LEU A 74 17.70 5.79 5.21
C LEU A 74 17.25 4.36 5.51
N LEU A 75 17.79 3.73 6.55
CA LEU A 75 17.35 2.41 7.00
C LEU A 75 15.88 2.45 7.45
N LYS A 76 15.51 3.41 8.31
CA LYS A 76 14.11 3.60 8.75
C LYS A 76 13.17 3.85 7.57
N LEU A 77 13.59 4.69 6.63
CA LEU A 77 12.83 5.00 5.41
C LEU A 77 12.61 3.73 4.56
N SER A 78 13.61 2.86 4.42
CA SER A 78 13.48 1.62 3.65
C SER A 78 12.46 0.67 4.25
N VAL A 79 12.45 0.52 5.59
CA VAL A 79 11.48 -0.32 6.31
C VAL A 79 10.07 0.24 6.16
N GLN A 80 9.91 1.56 6.30
CA GLN A 80 8.62 2.23 6.15
C GLN A 80 8.09 2.17 4.71
N SER A 81 8.98 2.32 3.72
CA SER A 81 8.67 2.16 2.30
C SER A 81 8.19 0.73 2.01
N ALA A 82 8.87 -0.29 2.52
CA ALA A 82 8.44 -1.67 2.36
C ALA A 82 7.09 -1.94 3.02
N ARG A 83 6.81 -1.32 4.18
CA ARG A 83 5.51 -1.43 4.86
C ARG A 83 4.39 -0.79 4.05
N THR A 84 4.58 0.42 3.55
CA THR A 84 3.58 1.12 2.73
C THR A 84 3.34 0.40 1.40
N GLU A 85 4.38 -0.15 0.79
CA GLU A 85 4.26 -0.97 -0.42
C GLU A 85 3.44 -2.24 -0.17
N ARG A 86 3.70 -2.96 0.94
CA ARG A 86 2.89 -4.13 1.34
C ARG A 86 1.42 -3.78 1.51
N LEU A 87 1.12 -2.70 2.26
CA LEU A 87 -0.27 -2.24 2.45
C LEU A 87 -0.93 -1.83 1.12
N ASN A 88 -0.19 -1.20 0.21
CA ASN A 88 -0.69 -0.86 -1.11
C ASN A 88 -0.94 -2.09 -1.99
N ASN A 89 -0.10 -3.12 -1.90
CA ASN A 89 -0.30 -4.38 -2.60
C ASN A 89 -1.52 -5.14 -2.07
N ASP A 90 -1.72 -5.18 -0.74
CA ASP A 90 -2.92 -5.75 -0.13
C ASP A 90 -4.19 -4.99 -0.56
N ARG A 91 -4.09 -3.67 -0.71
CA ARG A 91 -5.19 -2.82 -1.19
C ARG A 91 -5.56 -3.18 -2.62
N LYS A 92 -4.57 -3.26 -3.51
CA LYS A 92 -4.76 -3.68 -4.91
C LYS A 92 -5.38 -5.07 -5.00
N ALA A 93 -4.91 -6.02 -4.20
CA ALA A 93 -5.48 -7.37 -4.18
C ALA A 93 -6.98 -7.38 -3.79
N ILE A 94 -7.38 -6.52 -2.84
CA ILE A 94 -8.79 -6.37 -2.45
C ILE A 94 -9.59 -5.69 -3.58
N ASP A 95 -9.03 -4.68 -4.26
CA ASP A 95 -9.68 -4.02 -5.39
C ASP A 95 -9.87 -4.98 -6.57
N ASP A 96 -8.87 -5.80 -6.89
CA ASP A 96 -8.95 -6.85 -7.91
C ASP A 96 -10.02 -7.89 -7.56
N GLU A 97 -10.09 -8.33 -6.30
CA GLU A 97 -11.12 -9.26 -5.84
C GLU A 97 -12.51 -8.65 -5.95
N ARG A 98 -12.64 -7.35 -5.63
CA ARG A 98 -13.89 -6.60 -5.75
C ARG A 98 -14.33 -6.47 -7.21
N GLU A 99 -13.41 -6.16 -8.12
CA GLU A 99 -13.70 -6.04 -9.55
C GLU A 99 -14.12 -7.40 -10.13
N ARG A 100 -13.41 -8.48 -9.79
CA ARG A 100 -13.80 -9.85 -10.19
C ARG A 100 -15.19 -10.24 -9.68
N LEU A 101 -15.52 -9.88 -8.43
CA LEU A 101 -16.83 -10.15 -7.86
C LEU A 101 -17.92 -9.29 -8.52
N GLN A 102 -17.59 -8.05 -8.89
CA GLN A 102 -18.50 -7.14 -9.59
C GLN A 102 -18.79 -7.64 -11.01
N ALA A 103 -17.76 -8.03 -11.76
CA ALA A 103 -17.93 -8.65 -13.07
C ALA A 103 -18.78 -9.94 -13.00
N ARG A 104 -18.63 -10.76 -11.95
CA ARG A 104 -19.49 -11.93 -11.72
C ARG A 104 -20.93 -11.56 -11.40
N ARG A 105 -21.15 -10.50 -10.62
CA ARG A 105 -22.49 -9.98 -10.29
C ARG A 105 -23.19 -9.43 -11.52
N ASP A 106 -22.47 -8.70 -12.37
CA ASP A 106 -23.03 -8.08 -13.58
C ASP A 106 -23.41 -9.15 -14.62
N LYS A 107 -22.59 -10.21 -14.76
CA LYS A 107 -22.93 -11.39 -15.58
C LYS A 107 -24.15 -12.17 -15.06
N ALA A 108 -24.38 -12.16 -13.75
CA ALA A 108 -25.51 -12.83 -13.12
C ALA A 108 -26.73 -11.91 -12.96
N SER A 109 -26.85 -10.84 -13.76
CA SER A 109 -28.00 -9.94 -13.70
C SER A 109 -29.24 -10.61 -14.31
N PRO A 110 -30.33 -10.79 -13.53
CA PRO A 110 -31.56 -11.35 -14.06
C PRO A 110 -32.32 -10.30 -14.88
N ASP A 111 -32.82 -10.69 -16.06
CA ASP A 111 -33.64 -9.83 -16.93
C ASP A 111 -35.02 -9.53 -16.32
N TYR A 112 -35.49 -10.39 -15.41
CA TYR A 112 -36.79 -10.26 -14.75
C TYR A 112 -36.63 -9.83 -13.29
N SER A 113 -37.59 -9.02 -12.82
CA SER A 113 -37.72 -8.65 -11.41
C SER A 113 -37.91 -9.89 -10.52
N LEU A 114 -37.36 -9.87 -9.30
CA LEU A 114 -37.57 -10.91 -8.28
C LEU A 114 -39.06 -11.24 -8.08
N LEU A 115 -39.92 -10.22 -8.06
CA LEU A 115 -41.37 -10.39 -7.92
C LEU A 115 -41.94 -11.19 -9.09
N GLY A 116 -41.48 -10.91 -10.32
CA GLY A 116 -41.85 -11.67 -11.50
C GLY A 116 -41.42 -13.13 -11.40
N GLY A 117 -40.17 -13.38 -10.99
CA GLY A 117 -39.68 -14.74 -10.75
C GLY A 117 -40.49 -15.50 -9.69
N LEU A 118 -40.88 -14.84 -8.59
CA LEU A 118 -41.71 -15.44 -7.54
C LEU A 118 -43.13 -15.75 -8.04
N LEU A 119 -43.75 -14.85 -8.81
CA LEU A 119 -45.07 -15.09 -9.40
C LEU A 119 -45.03 -16.25 -10.39
N PHE A 120 -43.99 -16.35 -11.23
CA PHE A 120 -43.78 -17.49 -12.12
C PHE A 120 -43.50 -18.79 -11.36
N LEU A 121 -42.83 -18.73 -10.20
CA LEU A 121 -42.62 -19.90 -9.34
C LEU A 121 -43.95 -20.43 -8.80
N VAL A 122 -44.77 -19.54 -8.23
CA VAL A 122 -46.10 -19.89 -7.71
C VAL A 122 -47.00 -20.42 -8.82
N ALA A 123 -47.00 -19.77 -9.99
CA ALA A 123 -47.73 -20.24 -11.15
C ALA A 123 -47.24 -21.63 -11.62
N GLY A 124 -45.93 -21.86 -11.67
CA GLY A 124 -45.34 -23.15 -12.03
C GLY A 124 -45.75 -24.27 -11.07
N ILE A 125 -45.71 -24.01 -9.76
CA ILE A 125 -46.19 -24.95 -8.73
C ILE A 125 -47.70 -25.22 -8.90
N ALA A 126 -48.50 -24.19 -9.16
CA ALA A 126 -49.93 -24.34 -9.40
C ALA A 126 -50.24 -25.15 -10.66
N PHE A 127 -49.47 -24.98 -11.74
CA PHE A 127 -49.60 -25.78 -12.96
C PHE A 127 -49.24 -27.25 -12.73
N VAL A 128 -48.16 -27.55 -12.00
CA VAL A 128 -47.79 -28.93 -11.65
C VAL A 128 -48.85 -29.57 -10.76
N ALA A 129 -49.37 -28.85 -9.77
CA ALA A 129 -50.44 -29.34 -8.90
C ALA A 129 -51.74 -29.59 -9.70
N GLY A 130 -52.08 -28.68 -10.63
CA GLY A 130 -53.22 -28.84 -11.52
C GLY A 130 -53.08 -30.04 -12.46
N ASP A 131 -51.90 -30.23 -13.05
CA ASP A 131 -51.59 -31.40 -13.89
C ASP A 131 -51.76 -32.71 -13.11
N LEU A 132 -51.34 -32.72 -11.85
CA LEU A 132 -51.41 -33.89 -10.98
C LEU A 132 -52.86 -34.25 -10.62
N ILE A 133 -53.70 -33.27 -10.27
CA ILE A 133 -55.12 -33.49 -9.97
C ILE A 133 -55.85 -33.99 -11.22
N ILE A 134 -55.64 -33.34 -12.36
CA ILE A 134 -56.27 -33.71 -13.64
C ILE A 134 -55.80 -35.11 -14.07
N SER A 135 -54.50 -35.39 -13.98
CA SER A 135 -53.94 -36.70 -14.32
C SER A 135 -54.47 -37.81 -13.41
N HIS A 136 -54.64 -37.55 -12.11
CA HIS A 136 -55.22 -38.51 -11.17
C HIS A 136 -56.68 -38.82 -11.53
N GLU A 137 -57.50 -37.80 -11.81
CA GLU A 137 -58.90 -38.00 -12.25
C GLU A 137 -58.95 -38.80 -13.56
N ILE A 138 -58.11 -38.46 -14.54
CA ILE A 138 -58.08 -39.15 -15.84
C ILE A 138 -57.66 -40.62 -15.69
N VAL A 139 -56.65 -40.94 -14.87
CA VAL A 139 -56.17 -42.31 -14.66
C VAL A 139 -57.22 -43.16 -13.95
N ALA A 140 -57.90 -42.59 -12.95
CA ALA A 140 -58.97 -43.27 -12.24
C ALA A 140 -60.18 -43.58 -13.15
N TYR A 141 -60.55 -42.66 -14.05
CA TYR A 141 -61.68 -42.84 -14.96
C TYR A 141 -61.34 -43.67 -16.23
N ALA A 142 -60.18 -43.47 -16.85
CA ALA A 142 -59.87 -44.04 -18.17
C ALA A 142 -59.19 -45.41 -18.11
N LEU A 143 -58.37 -45.69 -17.07
CA LEU A 143 -57.67 -46.97 -16.92
C LEU A 143 -58.41 -47.95 -15.99
N ASN A 144 -59.52 -47.53 -15.38
CA ASN A 144 -60.34 -48.32 -14.43
C ASN A 144 -59.48 -49.04 -13.36
N ILE A 145 -58.40 -48.39 -12.92
CA ILE A 145 -57.53 -48.88 -11.86
C ILE A 145 -58.25 -48.61 -10.54
N ARG A 146 -58.65 -49.68 -9.85
CA ARG A 146 -59.42 -49.62 -8.60
C ARG A 146 -58.58 -49.18 -7.39
N ASP A 147 -57.25 -49.24 -7.47
CA ASP A 147 -56.35 -48.87 -6.38
C ASP A 147 -55.92 -47.40 -6.49
N THR A 148 -56.36 -46.60 -5.52
CA THR A 148 -56.06 -45.17 -5.41
C THR A 148 -54.56 -44.91 -5.37
N ASN A 149 -53.77 -45.77 -4.72
CA ASN A 149 -52.32 -45.54 -4.57
C ASN A 149 -51.57 -45.69 -5.89
N GLU A 150 -51.97 -46.64 -6.75
CA GLU A 150 -51.38 -46.84 -8.08
C GLU A 150 -51.74 -45.68 -9.02
N ALA A 151 -52.97 -45.15 -8.93
CA ALA A 151 -53.40 -43.98 -9.70
C ALA A 151 -52.60 -42.72 -9.33
N TRP A 152 -52.33 -42.50 -8.04
CA TRP A 152 -51.47 -41.39 -7.59
C TRP A 152 -50.02 -41.56 -8.05
N ALA A 153 -49.46 -42.77 -7.99
CA ALA A 153 -48.10 -43.02 -8.45
C ALA A 153 -47.93 -42.77 -9.96
N PHE A 154 -48.92 -43.17 -10.77
CA PHE A 154 -48.92 -42.92 -12.21
C PHE A 154 -49.12 -41.43 -12.53
N ALA A 155 -50.03 -40.74 -11.83
CA ALA A 155 -50.24 -39.29 -11.99
C ALA A 155 -48.99 -38.47 -11.63
N VAL A 156 -48.27 -38.85 -10.57
CA VAL A 156 -46.97 -38.26 -10.21
C VAL A 156 -45.93 -38.52 -11.30
N GLY A 157 -45.88 -39.74 -11.85
CA GLY A 157 -44.98 -40.10 -12.95
C GLY A 157 -45.22 -39.25 -14.21
N LEU A 158 -46.49 -39.00 -14.55
CA LEU A 158 -46.87 -38.18 -15.70
C LEU A 158 -46.58 -36.69 -15.45
N ALA A 159 -46.88 -36.17 -14.26
CA ALA A 159 -46.52 -34.81 -13.85
C ALA A 159 -45.00 -34.58 -13.86
N MET A 160 -44.19 -35.61 -13.55
CA MET A 160 -42.72 -35.53 -13.62
C MET A 160 -42.17 -35.43 -15.06
N VAL A 161 -42.96 -35.77 -16.08
CA VAL A 161 -42.58 -35.54 -17.49
C VAL A 161 -42.42 -34.03 -17.77
N SER A 162 -43.20 -33.17 -17.11
CA SER A 162 -43.05 -31.72 -17.19
C SER A 162 -41.67 -31.23 -16.70
N ILE A 163 -41.16 -31.86 -15.64
CA ILE A 163 -39.83 -31.59 -15.08
C ILE A 163 -38.74 -32.08 -16.03
N LEU A 164 -38.96 -33.21 -16.72
CA LEU A 164 -38.04 -33.75 -17.73
C LEU A 164 -38.00 -32.92 -19.02
N LEU A 165 -39.13 -32.29 -19.38
CA LEU A 165 -39.23 -31.43 -20.55
C LEU A 165 -38.40 -30.15 -20.41
N LYS A 166 -38.20 -29.69 -19.17
CA LYS A 166 -37.42 -28.48 -18.88
C LYS A 166 -35.96 -28.58 -19.34
N PRO A 167 -35.16 -29.60 -18.99
CA PRO A 167 -33.82 -29.80 -19.56
C PRO A 167 -33.78 -29.81 -21.09
N ALA A 168 -34.82 -30.33 -21.73
CA ALA A 168 -34.94 -30.33 -23.19
C ALA A 168 -35.20 -28.90 -23.72
N TYR A 169 -36.13 -28.16 -23.12
CA TYR A 169 -36.39 -26.75 -23.44
C TYR A 169 -35.15 -25.87 -23.22
N ASP A 170 -34.52 -25.97 -22.05
CA ASP A 170 -33.35 -25.19 -21.67
C ASP A 170 -32.20 -25.43 -22.66
N ARG A 171 -32.02 -26.67 -23.13
CA ARG A 171 -30.92 -27.06 -24.02
C ARG A 171 -31.20 -26.80 -25.50
N LEU A 172 -32.42 -26.98 -25.99
CA LEU A 172 -32.77 -26.81 -27.40
C LEU A 172 -33.17 -25.39 -27.78
N ILE A 173 -33.74 -24.62 -26.84
CA ILE A 173 -34.41 -23.35 -27.15
C ILE A 173 -33.77 -22.19 -26.38
N GLU A 174 -33.57 -22.32 -25.07
CA GLU A 174 -33.12 -21.20 -24.23
C GLU A 174 -31.62 -20.91 -24.35
N LYS A 175 -30.74 -21.91 -24.19
CA LYS A 175 -29.28 -21.75 -24.36
C LYS A 175 -28.85 -21.13 -25.70
N PRO A 176 -29.32 -21.61 -26.87
CA PRO A 176 -28.92 -21.02 -28.15
C PRO A 176 -29.44 -19.58 -28.34
N TYR A 177 -30.51 -19.18 -27.65
CA TYR A 177 -30.99 -17.79 -27.66
C TYR A 177 -30.18 -16.88 -26.73
N GLN A 178 -29.72 -17.39 -25.59
CA GLN A 178 -28.87 -16.65 -24.64
C GLN A 178 -27.44 -16.43 -25.17
N GLU A 179 -26.89 -17.37 -25.95
CA GLU A 179 -25.54 -17.28 -26.51
C GLU A 179 -25.47 -16.38 -27.76
N GLU A 180 -26.47 -16.43 -28.65
CA GLU A 180 -26.54 -15.60 -29.87
C GLU A 180 -27.96 -15.05 -30.12
N PRO A 181 -28.36 -13.95 -29.46
CA PRO A 181 -29.73 -13.44 -29.52
C PRO A 181 -30.12 -12.99 -30.92
N GLU A 182 -29.22 -12.39 -31.71
CA GLU A 182 -29.55 -11.85 -33.03
C GLU A 182 -29.88 -12.92 -34.09
N LYS A 183 -29.20 -14.07 -34.05
CA LYS A 183 -29.43 -15.15 -35.03
C LYS A 183 -30.61 -16.05 -34.67
N ASN A 184 -30.86 -16.27 -33.38
CA ASN A 184 -31.87 -17.23 -32.92
C ASN A 184 -33.20 -16.59 -32.48
N ARG A 185 -33.33 -15.26 -32.53
CA ARG A 185 -34.59 -14.54 -32.26
C ARG A 185 -35.78 -15.06 -33.07
N SER A 186 -35.61 -15.26 -34.38
CA SER A 186 -36.71 -15.74 -35.24
C SER A 186 -37.20 -17.14 -34.86
N LYS A 187 -36.30 -18.04 -34.44
CA LYS A 187 -36.67 -19.39 -34.00
C LYS A 187 -37.42 -19.35 -32.67
N TYR A 188 -36.97 -18.50 -31.74
CA TYR A 188 -37.60 -18.31 -30.44
C TYR A 188 -38.99 -17.66 -30.57
N GLU A 189 -39.14 -16.65 -31.42
CA GLU A 189 -40.43 -16.01 -31.71
C GLU A 189 -41.41 -16.98 -32.40
N LYS A 190 -40.95 -17.78 -33.37
CA LYS A 190 -41.76 -18.82 -34.01
C LYS A 190 -42.20 -19.90 -33.03
N PHE A 191 -41.33 -20.31 -32.10
CA PHE A 191 -41.68 -21.24 -31.05
C PHE A 191 -42.77 -20.68 -30.12
N LYS A 192 -42.64 -19.42 -29.68
CA LYS A 192 -43.69 -18.74 -28.89
C LYS A 192 -45.02 -18.66 -29.62
N LEU A 193 -44.99 -18.31 -30.91
CA LEU A 193 -46.19 -18.23 -31.74
C LEU A 193 -46.84 -19.62 -31.88
N ALA A 194 -46.05 -20.66 -32.16
CA ALA A 194 -46.54 -22.03 -32.25
C ALA A 194 -47.15 -22.51 -30.93
N LEU A 195 -46.50 -22.23 -29.79
CA LEU A 195 -47.00 -22.56 -28.46
C LEU A 195 -48.31 -21.80 -28.14
N ALA A 196 -48.42 -20.53 -28.56
CA ALA A 196 -49.62 -19.73 -28.37
C ALA A 196 -50.80 -20.27 -29.20
N VAL A 197 -50.57 -20.57 -30.48
CA VAL A 197 -51.57 -21.17 -31.37
C VAL A 197 -51.99 -22.55 -30.84
N PHE A 198 -51.04 -23.38 -30.42
CA PHE A 198 -51.30 -24.66 -29.80
C PHE A 198 -52.15 -24.51 -28.54
N SER A 199 -51.80 -23.56 -27.66
CA SER A 199 -52.55 -23.26 -26.44
C SER A 199 -53.98 -22.78 -26.69
N ILE A 200 -54.21 -22.00 -27.75
CA ILE A 200 -55.56 -21.56 -28.14
C ILE A 200 -56.38 -22.74 -28.63
N LEU A 201 -55.80 -23.59 -29.49
CA LEU A 201 -56.47 -24.78 -30.02
C LEU A 201 -56.85 -25.76 -28.91
N THR A 202 -55.94 -26.04 -27.99
CA THR A 202 -56.19 -26.88 -26.81
C THR A 202 -57.27 -26.29 -25.91
N LEU A 203 -57.27 -24.98 -25.65
CA LEU A 203 -58.30 -24.33 -24.83
C LEU A 203 -59.67 -24.40 -25.50
N ALA A 204 -59.74 -24.26 -26.83
CA ALA A 204 -60.98 -24.43 -27.58
C ALA A 204 -61.51 -25.87 -27.50
N VAL A 205 -60.64 -26.87 -27.65
CA VAL A 205 -61.00 -28.29 -27.52
C VAL A 205 -61.43 -28.63 -26.09
N LEU A 206 -60.70 -28.17 -25.07
CA LEU A 206 -61.07 -28.38 -23.67
C LEU A 206 -62.37 -27.66 -23.30
N GLY A 207 -62.58 -26.44 -23.80
CA GLY A 207 -63.83 -25.70 -23.62
C GLY A 207 -65.03 -26.44 -24.22
N TRP A 208 -64.84 -27.02 -25.40
CA TRP A 208 -65.84 -27.87 -26.05
C TRP A 208 -66.17 -29.12 -25.24
N PHE A 209 -65.15 -29.88 -24.80
CA PHE A 209 -65.39 -31.10 -24.00
C PHE A 209 -65.97 -30.81 -22.62
N ARG A 210 -65.56 -29.71 -21.97
CA ARG A 210 -66.17 -29.29 -20.71
C ARG A 210 -67.65 -28.95 -20.88
N TYR A 211 -68.00 -28.33 -22.00
CA TYR A 211 -69.39 -28.06 -22.35
C TYR A 211 -70.17 -29.37 -22.61
N GLU A 212 -69.57 -30.33 -23.32
CA GLU A 212 -70.17 -31.64 -23.61
C GLU A 212 -70.38 -32.46 -22.32
N ALA A 213 -69.37 -32.51 -21.44
CA ALA A 213 -69.45 -33.18 -20.13
C ALA A 213 -70.54 -32.57 -19.24
N TYR A 214 -70.60 -31.24 -19.16
CA TYR A 214 -71.63 -30.52 -18.41
C TYR A 214 -73.03 -30.80 -18.96
N ARG A 215 -73.18 -30.87 -20.28
CA ARG A 215 -74.44 -31.25 -20.93
C ARG A 215 -74.85 -32.68 -20.58
N THR A 216 -73.92 -33.62 -20.56
CA THR A 216 -74.22 -35.01 -20.18
C THR A 216 -74.54 -35.19 -18.71
N ASP A 217 -73.89 -34.45 -17.81
CA ASP A 217 -74.22 -34.48 -16.39
C ASP A 217 -75.57 -33.83 -16.10
N GLN A 218 -75.91 -32.74 -16.81
CA GLN A 218 -77.26 -32.18 -16.75
C GLN A 218 -78.33 -33.16 -17.27
N LEU A 219 -78.04 -33.91 -18.35
CA LEU A 219 -78.94 -34.95 -18.85
C LEU A 219 -79.10 -36.09 -17.83
N LYS A 220 -78.02 -36.57 -17.21
CA LYS A 220 -78.08 -37.57 -16.13
C LYS A 220 -78.87 -37.08 -14.93
N ALA A 221 -78.66 -35.83 -14.50
CA ALA A 221 -79.40 -35.22 -13.40
C ALA A 221 -80.90 -35.05 -13.73
N ALA A 222 -81.21 -34.63 -14.96
CA ALA A 222 -82.59 -34.50 -15.43
C ALA A 222 -83.31 -35.86 -15.51
N ILE A 223 -82.62 -36.90 -15.99
CA ILE A 223 -83.15 -38.27 -16.06
C ILE A 223 -83.34 -38.86 -14.66
N ASN A 224 -82.38 -38.70 -13.75
CA ASN A 224 -82.56 -39.14 -12.35
C ASN A 224 -83.73 -38.42 -11.67
N LYS A 225 -83.93 -37.14 -11.98
CA LYS A 225 -85.08 -36.37 -11.48
C LYS A 225 -86.39 -36.86 -12.09
N SER A 226 -86.44 -37.18 -13.39
CA SER A 226 -87.63 -37.74 -14.03
C SER A 226 -87.94 -39.16 -13.53
N VAL A 227 -86.93 -39.99 -13.28
CA VAL A 227 -87.09 -41.33 -12.68
C VAL A 227 -87.67 -41.23 -11.27
N ARG A 228 -87.13 -40.34 -10.42
CA ARG A 228 -87.72 -40.08 -9.09
C ARG A 228 -89.15 -39.55 -9.19
N GLN A 229 -89.44 -38.67 -10.14
CA GLN A 229 -90.78 -38.11 -10.31
C GLN A 229 -91.79 -39.15 -10.83
N LEU A 230 -91.37 -40.07 -11.70
CA LEU A 230 -92.19 -41.20 -12.15
C LEU A 230 -92.41 -42.23 -11.04
N GLN A 231 -91.43 -42.45 -10.14
CA GLN A 231 -91.60 -43.27 -8.94
C GLN A 231 -92.62 -42.65 -7.96
N ILE A 232 -92.61 -41.32 -7.80
CA ILE A 232 -93.54 -40.62 -6.91
C ILE A 232 -94.96 -40.56 -7.52
N THR A 233 -95.08 -40.43 -8.85
CA THR A 233 -96.38 -40.31 -9.53
C THR A 233 -97.02 -41.69 -9.81
N GLY A 234 -96.21 -42.74 -9.93
CA GLY A 234 -96.65 -44.12 -10.14
C GLY A 234 -97.08 -44.86 -8.87
N ALA A 235 -96.96 -44.25 -7.69
CA ALA A 235 -97.38 -44.82 -6.42
C ALA A 235 -98.64 -44.10 -5.90
N PRO A 236 -99.86 -44.55 -6.24
CA PRO A 236 -101.03 -44.12 -5.48
C PRO A 236 -100.92 -44.71 -4.06
N VAL A 237 -101.02 -43.83 -3.08
CA VAL A 237 -100.98 -44.17 -1.65
C VAL A 237 -102.30 -44.85 -1.27
N ASP A 238 -102.21 -46.10 -0.82
CA ASP A 238 -103.30 -46.76 -0.09
C ASP A 238 -102.94 -46.87 1.40
N ALA A 239 -103.91 -46.58 2.27
CA ALA A 239 -103.71 -46.26 3.70
C ALA A 239 -103.39 -47.45 4.62
N THR A 240 -102.80 -48.52 4.10
CA THR A 240 -102.31 -49.65 4.89
C THR A 240 -100.98 -50.09 4.31
N GLY A 241 -99.88 -49.78 5.00
CA GLY A 241 -98.49 -49.86 4.54
C GLY A 241 -98.02 -51.21 3.97
N ALA A 242 -98.41 -51.50 2.73
CA ALA A 242 -97.85 -52.55 1.88
C ALA A 242 -97.38 -51.92 0.56
N VAL A 243 -96.12 -52.17 0.19
CA VAL A 243 -95.50 -51.66 -1.03
C VAL A 243 -96.05 -52.45 -2.21
N GLN A 244 -96.75 -51.78 -3.14
CA GLN A 244 -97.23 -52.40 -4.37
C GLN A 244 -96.18 -52.27 -5.47
N GLU A 245 -95.85 -53.39 -6.11
CA GLU A 245 -94.80 -53.48 -7.13
C GLU A 245 -95.10 -52.58 -8.35
N LEU A 246 -94.05 -51.93 -8.85
CA LEU A 246 -94.10 -51.03 -10.01
C LEU A 246 -94.63 -51.75 -11.25
N SER A 247 -95.50 -51.09 -12.02
CA SER A 247 -96.02 -51.65 -13.28
C SER A 247 -94.90 -51.97 -14.29
N PRO A 248 -94.93 -53.14 -14.98
CA PRO A 248 -93.85 -53.60 -15.87
C PRO A 248 -93.64 -52.71 -17.11
N ALA A 249 -94.64 -51.94 -17.52
CA ALA A 249 -94.55 -50.97 -18.62
C ALA A 249 -93.74 -49.71 -18.26
N VAL A 250 -93.74 -49.31 -16.98
CA VAL A 250 -92.91 -48.22 -16.48
C VAL A 250 -91.47 -48.70 -16.29
N MET A 251 -91.29 -49.94 -15.84
CA MET A 251 -89.97 -50.54 -15.65
C MET A 251 -89.21 -50.70 -16.99
N SER A 252 -89.87 -51.15 -18.05
CA SER A 252 -89.25 -51.25 -19.39
C SER A 252 -88.89 -49.90 -20.01
N LYS A 253 -89.64 -48.82 -19.74
CA LYS A 253 -89.28 -47.46 -20.18
C LYS A 253 -88.08 -46.90 -19.40
N ILE A 254 -88.02 -47.15 -18.10
CA ILE A 254 -86.90 -46.78 -17.25
C ILE A 254 -85.63 -47.54 -17.69
N GLU A 255 -85.76 -48.83 -17.97
CA GLU A 255 -84.64 -49.68 -18.41
C GLU A 255 -84.13 -49.27 -19.81
N LYS A 256 -85.03 -48.90 -20.73
CA LYS A 256 -84.63 -48.41 -22.06
C LYS A 256 -83.93 -47.05 -22.01
N GLN A 257 -84.37 -46.13 -21.15
CA GLN A 257 -83.71 -44.83 -20.96
C GLN A 257 -82.38 -44.94 -20.20
N LEU A 258 -82.26 -45.89 -19.27
CA LEU A 258 -80.99 -46.23 -18.63
C LEU A 258 -80.00 -46.84 -19.62
N GLN A 259 -80.45 -47.74 -20.51
CA GLN A 259 -79.61 -48.34 -21.55
C GLN A 259 -79.14 -47.33 -22.60
N GLU A 260 -80.00 -46.39 -23.04
CA GLU A 260 -79.59 -45.31 -23.94
C GLU A 260 -78.57 -44.36 -23.27
N SER A 261 -78.72 -44.09 -21.96
CA SER A 261 -77.76 -43.31 -21.18
C SER A 261 -76.43 -44.06 -20.98
N GLU A 262 -76.46 -45.37 -20.71
CA GLU A 262 -75.24 -46.19 -20.60
C GLU A 262 -74.52 -46.31 -21.95
N ALA A 263 -75.27 -46.46 -23.05
CA ALA A 263 -74.70 -46.49 -24.40
C ALA A 263 -74.05 -45.15 -24.76
N LEU A 264 -74.69 -44.00 -24.49
CA LEU A 264 -74.07 -42.69 -24.70
C LEU A 264 -72.84 -42.48 -23.81
N ASN A 265 -72.88 -42.92 -22.54
CA ASN A 265 -71.76 -42.82 -21.61
C ASN A 265 -70.57 -43.69 -22.09
N MET A 266 -70.83 -44.90 -22.57
CA MET A 266 -69.81 -45.78 -23.16
C MET A 266 -69.22 -45.21 -24.45
N VAL A 267 -70.03 -44.56 -25.30
CA VAL A 267 -69.56 -43.93 -26.55
C VAL A 267 -68.74 -42.67 -26.28
N LEU A 268 -69.08 -41.88 -25.26
CA LEU A 268 -68.31 -40.69 -24.88
C LEU A 268 -67.00 -41.04 -24.15
N VAL A 269 -67.03 -42.00 -23.23
CA VAL A 269 -65.86 -42.43 -22.45
C VAL A 269 -64.87 -43.21 -23.31
N ASN A 270 -65.35 -44.01 -24.28
CA ASN A 270 -64.48 -44.69 -25.26
C ASN A 270 -64.25 -43.88 -26.54
N SER A 271 -64.69 -42.62 -26.62
CA SER A 271 -64.42 -41.78 -27.79
C SER A 271 -62.91 -41.51 -27.88
N PRO A 272 -62.24 -41.87 -28.99
CA PRO A 272 -60.82 -41.58 -29.19
C PRO A 272 -60.49 -40.09 -29.02
N TRP A 273 -61.47 -39.22 -29.24
CA TRP A 273 -61.35 -37.78 -29.11
C TRP A 273 -61.33 -37.27 -27.67
N ALA A 274 -62.01 -37.94 -26.74
CA ALA A 274 -61.97 -37.60 -25.31
C ALA A 274 -60.58 -37.92 -24.73
N LEU A 275 -60.07 -39.12 -25.02
CA LEU A 275 -58.69 -39.52 -24.67
C LEU A 275 -57.66 -38.56 -25.27
N LEU A 276 -57.84 -38.13 -26.52
CA LEU A 276 -56.95 -37.18 -27.16
C LEU A 276 -56.98 -35.81 -26.47
N SER A 277 -58.16 -35.26 -26.13
CA SER A 277 -58.27 -34.00 -25.39
C SER A 277 -57.63 -34.07 -24.00
N PHE A 278 -57.73 -35.22 -23.34
CA PHE A 278 -57.10 -35.44 -22.03
C PHE A 278 -55.59 -35.46 -22.12
N VAL A 279 -55.03 -36.20 -23.08
CA VAL A 279 -53.59 -36.22 -23.35
C VAL A 279 -53.10 -34.82 -23.75
N LEU A 280 -53.86 -34.09 -24.58
CA LEU A 280 -53.52 -32.73 -25.02
C LEU A 280 -53.53 -31.73 -23.84
N SER A 281 -54.46 -31.88 -22.90
CA SER A 281 -54.53 -31.06 -21.67
C SER A 281 -53.33 -31.31 -20.77
N GLY A 282 -52.97 -32.57 -20.51
CA GLY A 282 -51.79 -32.92 -19.71
C GLY A 282 -50.50 -32.38 -20.33
N ILE A 283 -50.34 -32.51 -21.65
CA ILE A 283 -49.19 -31.94 -22.38
C ILE A 283 -49.14 -30.41 -22.23
N LEU A 284 -50.29 -29.73 -22.28
CA LEU A 284 -50.34 -28.27 -22.13
C LEU A 284 -50.01 -27.82 -20.71
N PHE A 285 -50.57 -28.48 -19.69
CA PHE A 285 -50.25 -28.19 -18.30
C PHE A 285 -48.76 -28.44 -17.99
N ALA A 286 -48.20 -29.52 -18.53
CA ALA A 286 -46.78 -29.82 -18.44
C ALA A 286 -45.91 -28.77 -19.12
N LEU A 287 -46.26 -28.33 -20.33
CA LEU A 287 -45.55 -27.27 -21.05
C LEU A 287 -45.63 -25.92 -20.33
N ALA A 288 -46.81 -25.54 -19.84
CA ALA A 288 -47.01 -24.30 -19.10
C ALA A 288 -46.20 -24.31 -17.78
N GLY A 289 -46.26 -25.41 -17.03
CA GLY A 289 -45.45 -25.61 -15.82
C GLY A 289 -43.95 -25.54 -16.10
N ALA A 290 -43.48 -26.20 -17.16
CA ALA A 290 -42.08 -26.19 -17.56
C ALA A 290 -41.59 -24.77 -17.94
N VAL A 291 -42.39 -23.99 -18.67
CA VAL A 291 -42.04 -22.61 -19.04
C VAL A 291 -42.03 -21.69 -17.82
N CYS A 292 -43.04 -21.79 -16.94
CA CYS A 292 -43.09 -20.99 -15.71
C CYS A 292 -41.91 -21.30 -14.76
N LEU A 293 -41.60 -22.58 -14.54
CA LEU A 293 -40.44 -22.99 -13.75
C LEU A 293 -39.12 -22.68 -14.46
N GLY A 294 -39.10 -22.71 -15.80
CA GLY A 294 -38.00 -22.31 -16.67
C GLY A 294 -37.55 -20.88 -16.39
N ILE A 295 -38.49 -19.94 -16.30
CA ILE A 295 -38.22 -18.53 -16.00
C ILE A 295 -37.95 -18.30 -14.51
N ALA A 296 -38.68 -18.99 -13.62
CA ALA A 296 -38.62 -18.72 -12.18
C ALA A 296 -37.28 -19.12 -11.52
N LEU A 297 -36.77 -20.32 -11.82
CA LEU A 297 -35.55 -20.85 -11.18
C LEU A 297 -34.27 -20.05 -11.47
N PRO A 298 -33.94 -19.65 -12.72
CA PRO A 298 -32.74 -18.86 -13.00
C PRO A 298 -32.80 -17.49 -12.31
N VAL A 299 -33.97 -16.82 -12.33
CA VAL A 299 -34.18 -15.53 -11.63
C VAL A 299 -33.93 -15.70 -10.13
N LEU A 300 -34.51 -16.75 -9.51
CA LEU A 300 -34.31 -17.00 -8.09
C LEU A 300 -32.85 -17.33 -7.75
N SER A 301 -32.18 -18.13 -8.58
CA SER A 301 -30.77 -18.49 -8.39
C SER A 301 -29.82 -17.29 -8.50
N ALA A 302 -30.11 -16.37 -9.43
CA ALA A 302 -29.36 -15.13 -9.62
C ALA A 302 -29.51 -14.19 -8.43
N TYR A 303 -30.74 -14.01 -7.93
CA TYR A 303 -30.99 -13.22 -6.72
C TYR A 303 -30.43 -13.88 -5.46
N TRP A 304 -30.48 -15.21 -5.35
CA TRP A 304 -29.87 -15.95 -4.26
C TRP A 304 -28.35 -15.76 -4.22
N PHE A 305 -27.67 -15.90 -5.36
CA PHE A 305 -26.24 -15.64 -5.48
C PHE A 305 -25.90 -14.19 -5.09
N ARG A 306 -26.65 -13.23 -5.61
CA ARG A 306 -26.42 -11.80 -5.37
C ARG A 306 -26.59 -11.42 -3.91
N TRP A 307 -27.67 -11.86 -3.27
CA TRP A 307 -27.98 -11.50 -1.89
C TRP A 307 -27.12 -12.27 -0.88
N LEU A 308 -27.01 -13.59 -1.02
CA LEU A 308 -26.37 -14.42 0.01
C LEU A 308 -24.84 -14.45 -0.14
N GLN A 309 -24.34 -14.55 -1.37
CA GLN A 309 -22.91 -14.75 -1.62
C GLN A 309 -22.19 -13.45 -1.97
N ALA A 310 -22.72 -12.68 -2.92
CA ALA A 310 -22.03 -11.49 -3.42
C ALA A 310 -22.08 -10.35 -2.39
N ASP A 311 -23.26 -9.97 -1.88
CA ASP A 311 -23.39 -8.84 -0.95
C ASP A 311 -22.63 -9.07 0.37
N LEU A 312 -22.67 -10.30 0.93
CA LEU A 312 -21.89 -10.63 2.13
C LEU A 312 -20.38 -10.51 1.88
N ARG A 313 -19.89 -10.95 0.72
CA ARG A 313 -18.48 -10.83 0.34
C ARG A 313 -18.08 -9.37 0.10
N PHE A 314 -18.89 -8.59 -0.62
CA PHE A 314 -18.66 -7.14 -0.81
C PHE A 314 -18.57 -6.41 0.52
N TRP A 315 -19.43 -6.75 1.47
CA TRP A 315 -19.40 -6.16 2.80
C TRP A 315 -18.13 -6.53 3.57
N LYS A 316 -17.69 -7.79 3.51
CA LYS A 316 -16.41 -8.24 4.11
C LYS A 316 -15.22 -7.51 3.47
N LEU A 317 -15.18 -7.41 2.15
CA LEU A 317 -14.12 -6.70 1.41
C LEU A 317 -14.11 -5.20 1.76
N ARG A 318 -15.28 -4.55 1.81
CA ARG A 318 -15.40 -3.14 2.21
C ARG A 318 -14.89 -2.89 3.63
N ARG A 319 -15.17 -3.81 4.57
CA ARG A 319 -14.65 -3.72 5.94
C ARG A 319 -13.14 -3.89 6.01
N ARG A 320 -12.57 -4.85 5.28
CA ARG A 320 -11.12 -5.05 5.16
C ARG A 320 -10.45 -3.83 4.56
N MET A 321 -10.97 -3.32 3.44
CA MET A 321 -10.51 -2.09 2.79
C MET A 321 -10.53 -0.89 3.74
N LYS A 322 -11.60 -0.72 4.54
CA LYS A 322 -11.67 0.38 5.52
C LYS A 322 -10.60 0.27 6.61
N ARG A 323 -10.29 -0.95 7.08
CA ARG A 323 -9.21 -1.17 8.05
C ARG A 323 -7.85 -0.88 7.43
N LEU A 324 -7.61 -1.40 6.22
CA LEU A 324 -6.37 -1.20 5.50
C LEU A 324 -6.11 0.28 5.20
N ASN A 325 -7.12 1.02 4.73
CA ASN A 325 -7.00 2.46 4.50
C ASN A 325 -6.73 3.23 5.80
N ARG A 326 -7.25 2.77 6.95
CA ARG A 326 -6.96 3.39 8.24
C ARG A 326 -5.50 3.22 8.66
N GLU A 327 -4.84 2.16 8.22
CA GLU A 327 -3.42 1.91 8.46
C GLU A 327 -2.51 2.52 7.37
N LEU A 328 -2.99 2.55 6.12
CA LEU A 328 -2.24 3.07 4.97
C LEU A 328 -2.05 4.58 5.05
N ILE A 329 -3.11 5.34 5.35
CA ILE A 329 -3.05 6.81 5.42
C ILE A 329 -1.96 7.30 6.39
N PRO A 330 -1.91 6.87 7.67
CA PRO A 330 -0.84 7.31 8.56
C PRO A 330 0.53 6.80 8.11
N ALA A 331 0.63 5.59 7.54
CA ALA A 331 1.89 5.07 7.04
C ALA A 331 2.44 5.89 5.85
N GLU A 332 1.59 6.36 4.94
CA GLU A 332 1.94 7.26 3.83
C GLU A 332 2.34 8.65 4.33
N GLN A 333 1.64 9.19 5.34
CA GLN A 333 2.01 10.46 5.97
C GLN A 333 3.37 10.37 6.67
N GLU A 334 3.62 9.28 7.40
CA GLU A 334 4.92 8.99 8.02
C GLU A 334 6.00 8.87 6.95
N LEU A 335 5.76 8.16 5.84
CA LEU A 335 6.72 8.03 4.74
C LEU A 335 7.05 9.39 4.12
N ALA A 336 6.04 10.23 3.87
CA ALA A 336 6.24 11.56 3.33
C ALA A 336 7.07 12.45 4.27
N ALA A 337 6.78 12.41 5.58
CA ALA A 337 7.57 13.13 6.59
C ALA A 337 9.03 12.67 6.62
N GLN A 338 9.27 11.36 6.52
CA GLN A 338 10.61 10.79 6.46
C GLN A 338 11.34 11.20 5.17
N LEU A 339 10.68 11.23 4.00
CA LEU A 339 11.27 11.72 2.76
C LEU A 339 11.70 13.18 2.85
N THR A 340 10.87 14.04 3.46
CA THR A 340 11.24 15.44 3.72
C THR A 340 12.45 15.53 4.63
N ARG A 341 12.50 14.74 5.72
CA ARG A 341 13.63 14.75 6.65
C ARG A 341 14.92 14.25 6.00
N LYS A 342 14.84 13.25 5.10
CA LYS A 342 15.98 12.82 4.28
C LYS A 342 16.53 14.00 3.47
N SER A 343 15.68 14.73 2.76
CA SER A 343 16.10 15.90 1.96
C SER A 343 16.74 16.99 2.82
N VAL A 344 16.23 17.22 4.03
CA VAL A 344 16.84 18.16 4.99
C VAL A 344 18.24 17.71 5.41
N LEU A 345 18.42 16.43 5.76
CA LEU A 345 19.73 15.89 6.17
C LEU A 345 20.74 15.88 5.02
N GLU A 346 20.30 15.58 3.79
CA GLU A 346 21.13 15.68 2.59
C GLU A 346 21.56 17.13 2.35
N HIS A 347 20.66 18.10 2.55
CA HIS A 347 21.00 19.51 2.42
C HIS A 347 21.95 19.98 3.54
N GLU A 348 21.74 19.54 4.78
CA GLU A 348 22.60 19.83 5.92
C GLU A 348 24.04 19.35 5.68
N LEU A 349 24.20 18.15 5.09
CA LEU A 349 25.51 17.61 4.71
C LEU A 349 26.22 18.48 3.65
N VAL A 350 25.47 19.05 2.71
CA VAL A 350 26.01 19.94 1.67
C VAL A 350 26.41 21.31 2.23
N LEU A 351 25.72 21.80 3.27
CA LEU A 351 26.03 23.08 3.91
C LEU A 351 27.28 23.02 4.82
N LEU A 352 27.71 21.83 5.22
CA LEU A 352 28.91 21.68 6.04
C LEU A 352 30.17 22.12 5.28
N PRO A 353 31.20 22.64 5.97
CA PRO A 353 32.46 23.03 5.35
C PRO A 353 33.08 21.87 4.56
N SER A 354 33.62 22.18 3.38
CA SER A 354 34.35 21.20 2.58
C SER A 354 35.63 20.77 3.32
N LEU A 355 35.71 19.48 3.66
CA LEU A 355 36.89 18.93 4.33
C LEU A 355 38.14 19.03 3.44
N ASP A 356 37.98 18.95 2.12
CA ASP A 356 39.09 19.04 1.17
C ASP A 356 39.65 20.46 1.08
N GLU A 357 38.78 21.48 1.12
CA GLU A 357 39.19 22.88 1.15
C GLU A 357 39.93 23.21 2.46
N LEU A 358 39.44 22.71 3.60
CA LEU A 358 40.10 22.91 4.89
C LEU A 358 41.47 22.21 4.95
N LYS A 359 41.59 20.97 4.43
CA LYS A 359 42.87 20.26 4.32
C LYS A 359 43.85 20.97 3.39
N ALA A 360 43.37 21.47 2.24
CA ALA A 360 44.19 22.25 1.33
C ALA A 360 44.70 23.54 2.00
N LYS A 361 43.83 24.24 2.75
CA LYS A 361 44.23 25.42 3.53
C LYS A 361 45.26 25.08 4.60
N GLN A 362 45.08 23.98 5.34
CA GLN A 362 46.04 23.49 6.33
C GLN A 362 47.42 23.24 5.71
N HIS A 363 47.48 22.49 4.60
CA HIS A 363 48.75 22.21 3.92
C HIS A 363 49.43 23.46 3.40
N ARG A 364 48.67 24.42 2.87
CA ARG A 364 49.19 25.72 2.43
C ARG A 364 49.81 26.49 3.59
N LEU A 365 49.10 26.62 4.71
CA LEU A 365 49.61 27.31 5.91
C LEU A 365 50.83 26.60 6.51
N GLN A 366 50.87 25.26 6.49
CA GLN A 366 52.05 24.50 6.93
C GLN A 366 53.27 24.67 6.02
N ALA A 367 53.06 24.84 4.72
CA ALA A 367 54.14 25.17 3.79
C ALA A 367 54.66 26.59 4.07
N GLU A 368 53.77 27.57 4.13
CA GLU A 368 54.10 28.96 4.42
C GLU A 368 54.82 29.13 5.76
N LEU A 369 54.36 28.43 6.81
CA LEU A 369 55.01 28.45 8.12
C LEU A 369 56.45 27.89 8.07
N ARG A 370 56.70 26.83 7.27
CA ARG A 370 58.05 26.26 7.12
C ARG A 370 58.97 27.25 6.43
N ASP A 371 58.48 27.94 5.41
CA ASP A 371 59.25 28.95 4.66
C ASP A 371 59.57 30.15 5.55
N LEU A 372 58.58 30.69 6.29
CA LEU A 372 58.76 31.80 7.23
C LEU A 372 59.76 31.45 8.35
N VAL A 373 59.70 30.24 8.90
CA VAL A 373 60.65 29.80 9.94
C VAL A 373 62.08 29.69 9.38
N ALA A 374 62.22 29.20 8.15
CA ALA A 374 63.53 29.15 7.48
C ALA A 374 64.09 30.55 7.25
N GLU A 375 63.27 31.48 6.77
CA GLU A 375 63.66 32.88 6.52
C GLU A 375 63.96 33.65 7.81
N THR A 376 63.20 33.39 8.88
CA THR A 376 63.46 33.95 10.22
C THR A 376 64.84 33.55 10.71
N ARG A 377 65.25 32.29 10.49
CA ARG A 377 66.57 31.79 10.88
C ARG A 377 67.71 32.46 10.12
N ILE A 378 67.51 32.71 8.82
CA ILE A 378 68.48 33.43 7.98
C ILE A 378 68.61 34.86 8.49
N SER A 379 67.49 35.58 8.63
CA SER A 379 67.48 36.97 9.11
C SER A 379 68.07 37.14 10.52
N GLN A 380 67.82 36.20 11.42
CA GLN A 380 68.45 36.18 12.74
C GLN A 380 69.97 35.99 12.65
N THR A 381 70.42 35.12 11.74
CA THR A 381 71.85 34.88 11.53
C THR A 381 72.51 36.12 10.97
N ASP A 382 71.89 36.76 9.98
CA ASP A 382 72.40 37.99 9.36
C ASP A 382 72.44 39.16 10.35
N SER A 383 71.40 39.34 11.16
CA SER A 383 71.38 40.34 12.25
C SER A 383 72.55 40.10 13.22
N ARG A 384 72.81 38.85 13.61
CA ARG A 384 73.94 38.52 14.50
C ARG A 384 75.30 38.75 13.84
N ILE A 385 75.46 38.43 12.56
CA ILE A 385 76.69 38.66 11.80
C ILE A 385 76.95 40.16 11.68
N ASN A 386 75.94 40.94 11.30
CA ASN A 386 76.06 42.39 11.11
C ASN A 386 76.31 43.11 12.44
N SER A 387 75.66 42.70 13.53
CA SER A 387 75.94 43.19 14.89
C SER A 387 77.37 42.88 15.33
N PHE A 388 77.85 41.67 15.05
CA PHE A 388 79.23 41.29 15.33
C PHE A 388 80.24 42.12 14.52
N ASN A 389 79.99 42.30 13.22
CA ASN A 389 80.84 43.08 12.32
C ASN A 389 80.87 44.56 12.72
N ASP A 390 79.72 45.17 13.03
CA ASP A 390 79.64 46.55 13.53
C ASP A 390 80.46 46.72 14.83
N GLY A 391 80.26 45.84 15.80
CA GLY A 391 81.04 45.85 17.05
C GLY A 391 82.54 45.61 16.84
N TYR A 392 82.92 44.77 15.87
CA TYR A 392 84.31 44.50 15.51
C TYR A 392 84.97 45.73 14.89
N VAL A 393 84.34 46.37 13.90
CA VAL A 393 84.88 47.56 13.22
C VAL A 393 84.98 48.74 14.19
N LYS A 394 83.98 48.95 15.07
CA LYS A 394 84.08 49.95 16.14
C LYS A 394 85.24 49.69 17.09
N GLY A 395 85.46 48.43 17.47
CA GLY A 395 86.61 48.03 18.27
C GLY A 395 87.95 48.27 17.56
N GLU A 396 88.02 48.06 16.25
CA GLU A 396 89.19 48.35 15.43
C GLU A 396 89.45 49.85 15.29
N ALA A 397 88.42 50.65 14.99
CA ALA A 397 88.50 52.11 14.90
C ALA A 397 88.94 52.73 16.24
N ALA A 398 88.34 52.29 17.34
CA ALA A 398 88.72 52.70 18.69
C ALA A 398 90.18 52.35 19.02
N ARG A 399 90.65 51.16 18.60
CA ARG A 399 92.05 50.77 18.76
C ARG A 399 92.99 51.64 17.93
N GLY A 400 92.61 52.02 16.71
CA GLY A 400 93.41 52.90 15.85
C GLY A 400 93.53 54.34 16.37
N ALA A 401 92.57 54.80 17.18
CA ALA A 401 92.55 56.13 17.78
C ALA A 401 93.24 56.24 19.15
N MET A 402 93.56 55.11 19.80
CA MET A 402 94.20 55.06 21.12
C MET A 402 95.71 54.86 21.01
N SER A 403 96.47 55.43 21.95
CA SER A 403 97.90 55.12 22.11
C SER A 403 98.12 53.72 22.72
N ASP A 404 99.30 53.14 22.53
CA ASP A 404 99.62 51.80 23.03
C ASP A 404 99.52 51.67 24.57
N GLU A 405 99.77 52.77 25.31
CA GLU A 405 99.64 52.84 26.77
C GLU A 405 98.16 52.85 27.22
N GLU A 406 97.31 53.62 26.54
CA GLU A 406 95.87 53.66 26.78
C GLU A 406 95.20 52.33 26.45
N TRP A 407 95.64 51.66 25.38
CA TRP A 407 95.14 50.34 25.00
C TRP A 407 95.46 49.26 26.04
N GLN A 408 96.67 49.29 26.63
CA GLN A 408 97.03 48.37 27.72
C GLN A 408 96.16 48.60 28.97
N GLN A 409 95.83 49.86 29.29
CA GLN A 409 94.91 50.20 30.36
C GLN A 409 93.46 49.75 30.08
N VAL A 410 92.98 49.92 28.84
CA VAL A 410 91.67 49.44 28.39
C VAL A 410 91.60 47.92 28.45
N LYS A 411 92.65 47.21 28.00
CA LYS A 411 92.71 45.74 28.08
C LYS A 411 92.76 45.26 29.54
N ALA A 412 93.55 45.90 30.40
CA ALA A 412 93.64 45.57 31.82
C ALA A 412 92.33 45.83 32.57
N SER A 413 91.57 46.86 32.17
CA SER A 413 90.26 47.19 32.77
C SER A 413 89.13 46.32 32.21
N TYR A 414 89.05 46.07 30.91
CA TYR A 414 88.01 45.22 30.29
C TYR A 414 88.16 43.74 30.65
N PHE A 415 89.38 43.23 30.75
CA PHE A 415 89.67 41.83 31.08
C PHE A 415 90.02 41.62 32.56
N SER A 416 89.78 42.62 33.43
CA SER A 416 89.95 42.45 34.87
C SER A 416 88.94 41.42 35.41
N THR A 417 89.39 40.56 36.33
CA THR A 417 88.56 39.50 36.93
C THR A 417 87.31 40.04 37.62
N ALA A 418 87.37 41.26 38.16
CA ALA A 418 86.23 41.95 38.78
C ALA A 418 85.19 42.42 37.76
N ASN A 419 85.63 42.91 36.59
CA ASN A 419 84.74 43.38 35.53
C ASN A 419 84.13 42.23 34.70
N LEU A 420 84.87 41.13 34.50
CA LEU A 420 84.32 39.91 33.92
C LEU A 420 83.24 39.29 34.81
N ALA A 421 83.42 39.30 36.14
CA ALA A 421 82.43 38.79 37.09
C ALA A 421 81.17 39.67 37.18
N SER A 422 81.30 41.00 37.06
CA SER A 422 80.16 41.93 37.04
C SER A 422 79.38 41.89 35.71
N ARG A 423 80.08 41.72 34.58
CA ARG A 423 79.45 41.47 33.26
C ARG A 423 78.78 40.11 33.17
N ALA A 424 79.35 39.05 33.73
CA ALA A 424 78.69 37.74 33.79
C ALA A 424 77.40 37.77 34.62
N LYS A 425 77.32 38.64 35.66
CA LYS A 425 76.09 38.87 36.43
C LYS A 425 75.05 39.74 35.72
N SER A 426 75.46 40.63 34.81
CA SER A 426 74.56 41.57 34.10
C SER A 426 74.18 41.12 32.68
N ALA A 427 74.97 40.26 32.05
CA ALA A 427 74.68 39.64 30.74
C ALA A 427 73.75 38.41 30.86
N SER A 428 72.95 38.30 31.93
CA SER A 428 71.80 37.39 31.98
C SER A 428 70.53 38.15 31.60
N PRO A 429 70.16 38.23 30.31
CA PRO A 429 68.78 38.45 29.96
C PRO A 429 68.01 37.14 30.19
N GLU A 430 66.87 37.29 30.83
CA GLU A 430 65.76 36.36 30.96
C GLU A 430 65.64 35.31 29.84
N ARG A 431 66.22 34.12 30.04
CA ARG A 431 65.65 32.82 29.63
C ARG A 431 66.09 31.73 30.62
N ALA A 432 65.98 32.02 31.91
CA ALA A 432 65.70 30.96 32.86
C ALA A 432 64.17 30.84 32.90
N PHE A 433 63.64 29.70 32.48
CA PHE A 433 62.26 29.31 32.71
C PHE A 433 61.90 29.61 34.17
N THR A 434 61.20 30.71 34.41
CA THR A 434 60.44 30.90 35.65
C THR A 434 59.22 30.00 35.55
N VAL A 435 59.40 28.72 35.89
CA VAL A 435 58.28 27.89 36.37
C VAL A 435 57.90 28.45 37.72
N ASN A 436 56.99 29.43 37.70
CA ASN A 436 56.35 29.91 38.92
C ASN A 436 55.11 29.04 39.15
N GLY A 437 55.18 28.17 40.16
CA GLY A 437 54.08 27.29 40.52
C GLY A 437 54.45 26.37 41.68
N ASN A 438 54.51 26.96 42.90
CA ASN A 438 54.34 26.33 44.21
C ASN A 438 54.60 24.81 44.36
N GLY A 439 55.61 24.47 45.17
CA GLY A 439 55.60 23.22 45.93
C GLY A 439 56.94 22.53 46.03
N THR A 440 57.45 22.49 47.27
CA THR A 440 58.40 21.51 47.84
C THR A 440 59.81 21.40 47.24
N LYS A 441 60.78 21.78 48.07
CA LYS A 441 62.21 21.48 47.96
C LYS A 441 62.42 19.98 47.65
N ASN A 442 62.98 19.67 46.49
CA ASN A 442 63.77 18.46 46.29
C ASN A 442 64.85 18.72 45.24
N GLY A 443 66.09 18.87 45.72
CA GLY A 443 67.26 19.00 44.86
C GLY A 443 67.59 17.65 44.24
N LEU A 444 67.19 17.44 42.98
CA LEU A 444 67.78 16.45 42.11
C LEU A 444 68.51 17.15 40.97
N ARG A 445 69.75 16.72 40.70
CA ARG A 445 70.58 17.28 39.63
C ARG A 445 70.04 16.81 38.26
N PRO A 446 70.27 17.55 37.16
CA PRO A 446 69.59 17.35 35.85
C PRO A 446 69.68 15.93 35.28
N HIS A 447 70.78 15.21 35.53
CA HIS A 447 70.95 13.83 35.06
C HIS A 447 70.06 12.80 35.80
N GLN A 448 69.61 13.12 37.01
CA GLN A 448 68.71 12.25 37.78
C GLN A 448 67.25 12.41 37.33
N ALA A 449 66.87 13.59 36.81
CA ALA A 449 65.55 13.82 36.21
C ALA A 449 65.38 13.08 34.87
N LEU A 450 66.43 13.06 34.03
CA LEU A 450 66.45 12.30 32.78
C LEU A 450 66.31 10.79 33.01
N ARG A 451 66.98 10.25 34.03
CA ARG A 451 66.89 8.82 34.36
C ARG A 451 65.49 8.42 34.85
N LYS A 452 64.78 9.33 35.51
CA LYS A 452 63.41 9.09 36.01
C LYS A 452 62.37 9.14 34.88
N PHE A 453 62.51 10.08 33.95
CA PHE A 453 61.65 10.15 32.75
C PHE A 453 61.80 8.90 31.87
N ILE A 454 63.03 8.39 31.69
CA ILE A 454 63.27 7.17 30.92
C ILE A 454 62.72 5.92 31.64
N SER A 455 62.67 5.91 32.97
CA SER A 455 62.11 4.77 33.73
C SER A 455 60.59 4.77 33.82
N GLU A 456 59.92 5.92 33.66
CA GLU A 456 58.45 6.04 33.69
C GLU A 456 57.81 5.80 32.30
N ASP A 457 58.57 5.92 31.20
CA ASP A 457 58.10 5.68 29.83
C ASP A 457 58.24 4.19 29.39
N LEU A 458 58.68 3.33 30.30
CA LEU A 458 58.93 1.89 30.09
C LEU A 458 58.06 1.00 30.99
N SER A 459 56.97 1.52 31.56
CA SER A 459 55.96 0.78 32.33
C SER A 459 54.57 0.86 31.71
#